data_AF-A0A934GST2-F1
#
_entry.id   AF-A0A934GST2-F1
#
_cell.length_a   1.000
_cell.length_b   1.000
_cell.length_c   1.000
_cell.angle_alpha   90.00
_cell.angle_beta   90.00
_cell.angle_gamma   90.00
#
_symmetry.space_group_name_H-M   'P 1'
#
loop_
_entity.id
_entity.type
_entity.pdbx_description
1 polymer ?
#
loop_
_entity_poly.entity_id
_entity_poly.type
_entity_poly.pdbx_seq_one_letter_code
_entity_poly.pdbx_strand_id
1 'polypeptide(L)'
;MARAESKAIMGYLPIDAHHHPAILSLITPATPATRLLDPFAGEGAFLAVAAQAWNVTPYANELDGERAAACIEHFGPKQAVRCDVERLMASNEAFGIVWANPPYDYDVRRVTA
;
A
#
# COMPACT_ATOMS: atom_id res chain seq x y z
N MET A 1 9.30 -21.22 13.91
CA MET A 1 8.08 -21.44 13.09
C MET A 1 7.51 -20.13 12.57
N ALA A 2 7.32 -19.10 13.41
CA ALA A 2 6.86 -17.76 12.99
C ALA A 2 7.60 -17.10 11.79
N ARG A 3 8.92 -17.27 11.66
CA ARG A 3 9.68 -16.70 10.53
C ARG A 3 9.42 -17.40 9.18
N ALA A 4 9.07 -18.68 9.19
CA ALA A 4 8.75 -19.42 7.97
C ALA A 4 7.34 -19.08 7.47
N GLU A 5 6.38 -18.92 8.39
CA GLU A 5 5.02 -18.45 8.11
C GLU A 5 5.01 -16.99 7.62
N SER A 6 5.81 -16.13 8.25
CA SER A 6 6.01 -14.74 7.79
C SER A 6 6.61 -14.67 6.39
N LYS A 7 7.50 -15.61 6.00
CA LYS A 7 8.03 -15.67 4.63
C LYS A 7 6.99 -16.14 3.61
N ALA A 8 6.07 -17.04 4.01
CA ALA A 8 5.00 -17.53 3.14
C ALA A 8 4.01 -16.44 2.74
N ILE A 9 3.82 -15.41 3.57
CA ILE A 9 2.97 -14.24 3.28
C ILE A 9 3.76 -13.02 2.79
N MET A 10 5.05 -13.19 2.49
CA MET A 10 6.00 -12.10 2.15
C MET A 10 6.06 -10.98 3.20
N GLY A 11 5.89 -11.31 4.48
CA GLY A 11 5.92 -10.35 5.58
C GLY A 11 4.74 -9.39 5.64
N TYR A 12 3.67 -9.66 4.87
CA TYR A 12 2.45 -8.86 4.85
C TYR A 12 1.64 -9.07 6.13
N LEU A 13 1.38 -7.98 6.85
CA LEU A 13 0.49 -7.95 7.99
C LEU A 13 -0.57 -6.85 7.76
N PRO A 14 -1.84 -7.20 7.53
CA PRO A 14 -2.88 -6.22 7.29
C PRO A 14 -3.17 -5.42 8.57
N ILE A 15 -3.58 -4.16 8.39
CA ILE A 15 -4.04 -3.32 9.49
C ILE A 15 -5.46 -3.75 9.86
N ASP A 16 -5.62 -4.22 11.09
CA ASP A 16 -6.94 -4.56 11.63
C ASP A 16 -7.88 -3.34 11.62
N ALA A 17 -9.11 -3.56 11.18
CA ALA A 17 -10.15 -2.55 11.04
C ALA A 17 -10.41 -1.73 12.31
N HIS A 18 -10.21 -2.30 13.50
CA HIS A 18 -10.41 -1.56 14.74
C HIS A 18 -9.40 -0.41 14.94
N HIS A 19 -8.24 -0.46 14.27
CA HIS A 19 -7.24 0.62 14.31
C HIS A 19 -7.53 1.74 13.32
N HIS A 20 -8.37 1.50 12.29
CA HIS A 20 -8.58 2.46 11.21
C HIS A 20 -9.06 3.83 11.72
N PRO A 21 -10.07 3.94 12.62
CA PRO A 21 -10.54 5.25 13.09
C PRO A 21 -9.43 6.09 13.73
N ALA A 22 -8.53 5.45 14.50
CA ALA A 22 -7.41 6.14 15.13
C ALA A 22 -6.45 6.69 14.07
N ILE A 23 -6.04 5.87 13.10
CA ILE A 23 -5.11 6.28 12.02
C ILE A 23 -5.72 7.40 11.18
N LEU A 24 -6.98 7.26 10.78
CA LEU A 24 -7.68 8.25 9.95
C LEU A 24 -7.79 9.61 10.64
N SER A 25 -7.80 9.64 11.97
CA SER A 25 -7.90 10.88 12.75
C SER A 25 -6.58 11.66 12.87
N LEU A 26 -5.44 11.03 12.56
CA LEU A 26 -4.11 11.64 12.73
C LEU A 26 -3.83 12.75 11.73
N ILE A 27 -4.41 12.66 10.53
CA ILE A 27 -4.18 13.62 9.45
C ILE A 27 -5.50 13.99 8.78
N THR A 28 -5.51 15.16 8.15
CA THR A 28 -6.57 15.57 7.23
C THR A 28 -5.89 16.19 6.02
N PRO A 29 -6.20 15.75 4.79
CA PRO A 29 -5.64 16.37 3.60
C PRO A 29 -6.01 17.84 3.55
N ALA A 30 -5.03 18.72 3.31
CA ALA A 30 -5.27 20.15 3.19
C ALA A 30 -6.13 20.51 1.97
N THR A 31 -6.08 19.68 0.92
CA THR A 31 -6.83 19.86 -0.33
C THR A 31 -7.63 18.61 -0.66
N PRO A 32 -8.93 18.73 -1.02
CA PRO A 32 -9.69 17.61 -1.57
C PRO A 32 -9.12 17.19 -2.94
N ALA A 33 -9.39 15.95 -3.36
CA ALA A 33 -8.97 15.38 -4.65
C ALA A 33 -7.46 15.16 -4.87
N THR A 34 -6.66 15.18 -3.79
CA THR A 34 -5.29 14.67 -3.82
C THR A 34 -5.28 13.17 -4.15
N ARG A 35 -4.17 12.66 -4.71
CA ARG A 35 -3.95 11.22 -4.92
C ARG A 35 -3.18 10.61 -3.75
N LEU A 36 -3.62 9.44 -3.31
CA LEU A 36 -3.02 8.62 -2.26
C LEU A 36 -2.36 7.40 -2.90
N LEU A 37 -1.06 7.21 -2.66
CA LEU A 37 -0.33 6.01 -3.08
C LEU A 37 -0.13 5.08 -1.88
N ASP A 38 -0.45 3.79 -2.06
CA ASP A 38 0.03 2.71 -1.21
C ASP A 38 1.01 1.83 -2.00
N PRO A 39 2.32 1.92 -1.74
CA PRO A 39 3.32 1.12 -2.44
C PRO A 39 3.30 -0.38 -2.05
N PHE A 40 2.59 -0.75 -0.98
CA PHE A 40 2.54 -2.08 -0.37
C PHE A 40 1.10 -2.46 -0.02
N ALA A 41 0.22 -2.35 -1.02
CA ALA A 41 -1.22 -2.31 -0.80
C ALA A 41 -1.80 -3.58 -0.18
N GLY A 42 -1.13 -4.73 -0.31
CA GLY A 42 -1.77 -6.02 -0.06
C GLY A 42 -3.02 -6.13 -0.91
N GLU A 43 -4.17 -6.41 -0.28
CA GLU A 43 -5.47 -6.45 -0.96
C GLU A 43 -6.17 -5.08 -1.04
N GLY A 44 -5.53 -4.01 -0.55
CA GLY A 44 -6.05 -2.64 -0.65
C GLY A 44 -7.08 -2.25 0.41
N ALA A 45 -7.31 -3.08 1.43
CA ALA A 45 -8.36 -2.88 2.44
C ALA A 45 -8.26 -1.52 3.15
N PHE A 46 -7.09 -1.16 3.69
CA PHE A 46 -6.91 0.14 4.35
C PHE A 46 -6.92 1.30 3.35
N LEU A 47 -6.29 1.12 2.18
CA LEU A 47 -6.27 2.12 1.11
C LEU A 47 -7.69 2.55 0.70
N ALA A 48 -8.63 1.61 0.59
CA ALA A 48 -10.02 1.89 0.26
C ALA A 48 -10.71 2.73 1.34
N VAL A 49 -10.56 2.33 2.61
CA VAL A 49 -11.14 3.05 3.76
C VAL A 49 -10.55 4.46 3.88
N ALA A 50 -9.23 4.59 3.74
CA ALA A 50 -8.53 5.85 3.77
C ALA A 50 -8.94 6.78 2.63
N ALA A 51 -9.03 6.25 1.40
CA ALA A 51 -9.46 7.00 0.24
C ALA A 51 -10.86 7.59 0.41
N GLN A 52 -11.78 6.81 0.95
CA GLN A 52 -13.13 7.27 1.25
C GLN A 52 -13.15 8.33 2.37
N ALA A 53 -12.49 8.06 3.50
CA ALA A 53 -12.52 8.94 4.67
C ALA A 53 -11.83 10.29 4.41
N TRP A 54 -10.72 10.28 3.68
CA TRP A 54 -9.96 11.48 3.34
C TRP A 54 -10.40 12.14 2.03
N ASN A 55 -11.34 11.53 1.29
CA ASN A 55 -11.84 11.99 -0.01
C ASN A 55 -10.69 12.23 -1.03
N VAL A 56 -9.89 11.19 -1.24
CA VAL A 56 -8.70 11.17 -2.12
C VAL A 56 -8.78 10.02 -3.11
N THR A 57 -8.05 10.12 -4.22
CA THR A 57 -8.02 9.07 -5.25
C THR A 57 -6.96 8.01 -4.91
N PRO A 58 -7.32 6.72 -4.73
CA PRO A 58 -6.38 5.67 -4.35
C PRO A 58 -5.54 5.18 -5.53
N TYR A 59 -4.27 4.86 -5.27
CA TYR A 59 -3.38 4.13 -6.17
C TYR A 59 -2.67 3.04 -5.38
N ALA A 60 -2.71 1.81 -5.89
CA ALA A 60 -2.18 0.63 -5.26
C ALA A 60 -1.00 0.07 -6.07
N ASN A 61 0.08 -0.27 -5.37
CA ASN A 61 1.12 -1.15 -5.87
C ASN A 61 1.21 -2.37 -4.96
N GLU A 62 1.33 -3.55 -5.56
CA GLU A 62 1.55 -4.79 -4.82
C GLU A 62 2.40 -5.76 -5.65
N LEU A 63 3.28 -6.51 -4.99
CA LEU A 63 4.18 -7.45 -5.66
C LEU A 63 3.52 -8.81 -5.90
N ASP A 64 2.73 -9.26 -4.91
CA ASP A 64 2.02 -10.54 -4.97
C ASP A 64 0.98 -10.56 -6.08
N GLY A 65 0.89 -11.69 -6.79
CA GLY A 65 -0.02 -11.82 -7.93
C GLY A 65 -1.50 -11.79 -7.54
N GLU A 66 -1.88 -12.48 -6.47
CA GLU A 66 -3.27 -12.61 -6.05
C GLU A 66 -3.73 -11.30 -5.40
N ARG A 67 -2.91 -10.73 -4.51
CA ARG A 67 -3.24 -9.46 -3.85
C ARG A 67 -3.26 -8.27 -4.82
N ALA A 68 -2.34 -8.24 -5.80
CA ALA A 68 -2.40 -7.23 -6.85
C ALA A 68 -3.65 -7.39 -7.74
N ALA A 69 -4.06 -8.62 -8.04
CA ALA A 69 -5.31 -8.86 -8.77
C ALA A 69 -6.53 -8.34 -7.99
N ALA A 70 -6.59 -8.57 -6.67
CA ALA A 70 -7.62 -8.00 -5.80
C ALA A 70 -7.62 -6.46 -5.84
N CYS A 71 -6.45 -5.83 -5.81
CA CYS A 71 -6.34 -4.37 -5.97
C CYS A 71 -6.85 -3.90 -7.35
N ILE A 72 -6.55 -4.62 -8.44
CA ILE A 72 -7.01 -4.28 -9.79
C ILE A 72 -8.52 -4.45 -9.92
N GLU A 73 -9.09 -5.48 -9.32
CA GLU A 73 -10.55 -5.65 -9.25
C GLU A 73 -11.21 -4.52 -8.47
N HIS A 74 -10.61 -4.11 -7.34
CA HIS A 74 -11.19 -3.11 -6.45
C HIS A 74 -11.06 -1.67 -6.98
N PHE A 75 -9.88 -1.29 -7.50
CA PHE A 75 -9.57 0.09 -7.90
C PHE A 75 -9.54 0.30 -9.42
N GLY A 76 -9.49 -0.79 -10.20
CA GLY A 76 -9.36 -0.75 -11.65
C GLY A 76 -7.91 -0.66 -12.14
N PRO A 77 -7.66 -1.00 -13.42
CA PRO A 77 -6.32 -1.13 -13.99
C PRO A 77 -5.56 0.19 -14.19
N LYS A 78 -6.22 1.34 -13.96
CA LYS A 78 -5.58 2.67 -14.01
C LYS A 78 -4.99 3.10 -12.67
N GLN A 79 -5.39 2.43 -11.59
CA GLN A 79 -5.08 2.81 -10.22
C GLN A 79 -4.35 1.71 -9.47
N ALA A 80 -4.40 0.47 -9.93
CA ALA A 80 -3.63 -0.62 -9.34
C ALA A 80 -2.63 -1.20 -10.35
N VAL A 81 -1.42 -1.51 -9.87
CA VAL A 81 -0.39 -2.17 -10.66
C VAL A 81 0.29 -3.27 -9.84
N ARG A 82 0.66 -4.36 -10.51
CA ARG A 82 1.56 -5.35 -9.94
C ARG A 82 3.00 -4.96 -10.26
N CYS A 83 3.79 -4.52 -9.28
CA CYS A 83 5.18 -4.15 -9.49
C CYS A 83 6.03 -4.35 -8.24
N ASP A 84 7.33 -4.55 -8.46
CA ASP A 84 8.35 -4.38 -7.44
C ASP A 84 8.43 -2.90 -7.06
N VAL A 85 8.35 -2.58 -5.77
CA VAL A 85 8.37 -1.20 -5.26
C VAL A 85 9.66 -0.48 -5.64
N GLU A 86 10.80 -1.17 -5.74
CA GLU A 86 12.08 -0.56 -6.14
C GLU A 86 12.08 -0.13 -7.62
N ARG A 87 11.11 -0.62 -8.41
CA ARG A 87 10.94 -0.32 -9.83
C ARG A 87 9.66 0.49 -10.11
N LEU A 88 8.90 0.82 -9.06
CA LEU A 88 7.68 1.62 -9.18
C LEU A 88 8.05 3.04 -9.61
N MET A 89 7.41 3.53 -10.67
CA MET A 89 7.62 4.86 -11.19
C MET A 89 6.34 5.68 -11.10
N ALA A 90 6.50 6.94 -10.71
CA ALA A 90 5.43 7.93 -10.68
C ALA A 90 5.94 9.23 -11.33
N SER A 91 5.03 10.01 -11.92
CA SER A 91 5.36 11.38 -12.31
C SER A 91 5.66 12.22 -11.06
N ASN A 92 6.56 13.20 -11.20
CA ASN A 92 6.84 14.15 -10.13
C ASN A 92 5.54 14.84 -9.69
N GLU A 93 5.41 15.07 -8.37
CA GLU A 93 4.27 15.76 -7.76
C GLU A 93 2.90 15.09 -8.01
N ALA A 94 2.88 13.83 -8.47
CA ALA A 94 1.63 13.13 -8.78
C ALA A 94 0.80 12.77 -7.53
N PHE A 95 1.43 12.64 -6.37
CA PHE A 95 0.84 12.15 -5.13
C PHE A 95 1.06 13.14 -4.00
N GLY A 96 0.01 13.43 -3.24
CA GLY A 96 0.10 14.28 -2.04
C GLY A 96 0.10 13.49 -0.73
N ILE A 97 -0.22 12.18 -0.79
CA ILE A 97 -0.17 11.29 0.38
C ILE A 97 0.46 9.97 -0.05
N VAL A 98 1.33 9.44 0.82
CA VAL A 98 1.82 8.08 0.74
C VAL A 98 1.45 7.37 2.04
N TRP A 99 0.75 6.26 1.93
CA TRP A 99 0.62 5.30 3.02
C TRP A 99 1.61 4.16 2.76
N ALA A 100 2.50 3.88 3.69
CA ALA A 100 3.48 2.81 3.54
C ALA A 100 3.39 1.88 4.75
N ASN A 101 2.90 0.66 4.51
CA ASN A 101 2.97 -0.46 5.45
C ASN A 101 3.85 -1.57 4.86
N PRO A 102 5.16 -1.34 4.79
CA PRO A 102 6.03 -2.18 4.01
C PRO A 102 6.35 -3.46 4.82
N PRO A 103 6.66 -4.62 4.19
CA PRO A 103 6.80 -5.90 4.89
C PRO A 103 7.90 -5.91 5.96
N TYR A 104 7.74 -6.67 7.05
CA TYR A 104 8.68 -6.60 8.19
C TYR A 104 10.02 -7.36 8.00
N ASP A 105 10.18 -8.16 6.94
CA ASP A 105 11.42 -8.91 6.62
C ASP A 105 11.95 -8.43 5.26
N TYR A 106 12.75 -7.35 5.25
CA TYR A 106 13.61 -7.06 4.10
C TYR A 106 14.88 -7.87 4.28
N ASP A 107 15.13 -8.79 3.36
CA ASP A 107 16.45 -9.37 3.24
C ASP A 107 17.39 -8.25 2.76
N VAL A 108 17.96 -7.51 3.72
CA VAL A 108 18.99 -6.52 3.46
C VAL A 108 20.19 -7.32 2.98
N ARG A 109 20.24 -7.63 1.69
CA ARG A 109 21.48 -8.07 1.06
C ARG A 109 22.45 -6.92 1.23
N ARG A 110 23.26 -7.00 2.29
CA ARG A 110 24.49 -6.21 2.41
C ARG A 110 25.22 -6.45 1.11
N VAL A 111 25.29 -5.42 0.28
CA VAL A 111 26.27 -5.35 -0.80
C VAL A 111 27.62 -5.38 -0.09
N THR A 112 28.25 -6.55 -0.04
CA THR A 112 29.67 -6.63 0.28
C THR A 112 30.41 -5.96 -0.86
N ALA A 113 31.22 -4.95 -0.50
CA ALA A 113 32.05 -4.15 -1.38
C ALA A 113 32.95 -4.99 -2.30
#